data_AF-R0H3S9-F1
#
_entry.id   AF-R0H3S9-F1
#
_cell.length_a   1.000
_cell.length_b   1.000
_cell.length_c   1.000
_cell.angle_alpha   90.00
_cell.angle_beta   90.00
_cell.angle_gamma   90.00
#
_symmetry.space_group_name_H-M   'P 1'
#
loop_
_entity.id
_entity.type
_entity.pdbx_description
1 polymer ?
#
loop_
_entity_poly.entity_id
_entity_poly.type
_entity_poly.pdbx_seq_one_letter_code
_entity_poly.pdbx_strand_id
1 'polypeptide(L)'
;MYTPPLVFHKSGKTCVFWDVEDYPIPDGLDAASIYHSIKGAIKNYGCDEEVCIQAYVGNNTFSDEFLRQSSDAGVIFEVFTRDFVGGQYERHRSIYGDVMLWTLENPTPSNVIVIAKLFDDDLATSIRFLSTVWYYGVLISQAPKPEWEFPLGSAPSFLASIFDGGNISGS
;
A
#
# COMPACT_ATOMS: atom_id res chain seq x y z
N MET A 1 6.62 15.91 -17.85
CA MET A 1 7.44 16.66 -16.87
C MET A 1 8.53 15.69 -16.41
N TYR A 2 9.55 16.06 -15.61
CA TYR A 2 10.45 15.04 -15.07
C TYR A 2 9.79 14.40 -13.86
N THR A 3 9.32 13.15 -13.97
CA THR A 3 8.91 12.35 -12.82
C THR A 3 10.17 11.71 -12.23
N PRO A 4 10.64 12.12 -11.04
CA PRO A 4 11.80 11.50 -10.43
C PRO A 4 11.52 10.00 -10.18
N PRO A 5 12.58 9.15 -10.20
CA PRO A 5 12.43 7.75 -9.87
C PRO A 5 11.82 7.59 -8.47
N LEU A 6 11.14 6.47 -8.22
CA LEU A 6 10.67 6.11 -6.88
C LEU A 6 11.87 6.09 -5.92
N VAL A 7 11.92 7.05 -4.99
CA VAL A 7 12.95 7.08 -3.94
C VAL A 7 12.28 6.79 -2.62
N PHE A 8 12.53 5.60 -2.08
CA PHE A 8 12.26 5.32 -0.69
C PHE A 8 13.43 5.76 0.19
N HIS A 9 13.09 6.25 1.38
CA HIS A 9 14.04 6.52 2.46
C HIS A 9 14.44 5.21 3.11
N LYS A 10 15.69 4.81 2.91
CA LYS A 10 16.24 3.53 3.38
C LYS A 10 16.23 3.39 4.91
N SER A 11 16.48 4.50 5.61
CA SER A 11 16.47 4.59 7.07
C SER A 11 15.14 5.11 7.64
N GLY A 12 14.06 5.04 6.85
CA GLY A 12 12.74 5.52 7.25
C GLY A 12 11.77 4.36 7.44
N LYS A 13 10.89 4.49 8.44
CA LYS A 13 9.77 3.55 8.61
C LYS A 13 8.89 3.56 7.37
N THR A 14 8.25 2.44 7.09
CA THR A 14 7.36 2.32 5.92
C THR A 14 5.97 1.87 6.36
N CYS A 15 4.93 2.55 5.92
CA CYS A 15 3.56 2.05 6.07
C CYS A 15 2.93 1.77 4.71
N VAL A 16 2.26 0.63 4.64
CA VAL A 16 1.50 0.19 3.47
C VAL A 16 0.02 0.30 3.78
N PHE A 17 -0.70 1.10 3.00
CA PHE A 17 -2.15 1.27 3.06
C PHE A 17 -2.75 0.57 1.85
N TRP A 18 -3.54 -0.48 2.08
CA TRP A 18 -3.91 -1.41 1.03
C TRP A 18 -5.41 -1.66 0.97
N ASP A 19 -6.06 -1.26 -0.12
CA ASP A 19 -7.43 -1.66 -0.43
C ASP A 19 -7.42 -3.07 -1.01
N VAL A 20 -7.86 -4.05 -0.21
CA VAL A 20 -7.88 -5.47 -0.57
C VAL A 20 -9.00 -5.78 -1.56
N GLU A 21 -10.03 -4.94 -1.67
CA GLU A 21 -11.07 -5.12 -2.69
C GLU A 21 -10.55 -4.69 -4.07
N ASP A 22 -9.68 -3.68 -4.14
CA ASP A 22 -9.06 -3.26 -5.39
C ASP A 22 -7.91 -4.18 -5.84
N TYR A 23 -7.15 -4.69 -4.87
CA TYR A 23 -6.01 -5.58 -5.03
C TYR A 23 -6.13 -6.79 -4.09
N PRO A 24 -6.91 -7.82 -4.43
CA PRO A 24 -7.19 -8.95 -3.55
C PRO A 24 -5.96 -9.84 -3.30
N ILE A 25 -5.99 -10.54 -2.16
CA ILE A 25 -5.06 -11.63 -1.87
C ILE A 25 -5.31 -12.75 -2.88
N PRO A 26 -4.29 -13.23 -3.62
CA PRO A 26 -4.47 -14.34 -4.54
C PRO A 26 -4.89 -15.63 -3.82
N ASP A 27 -5.71 -16.43 -4.48
CA ASP A 27 -6.22 -17.69 -3.92
C ASP A 27 -5.08 -18.62 -3.50
N GLY A 28 -5.19 -19.19 -2.29
CA GLY A 28 -4.22 -20.15 -1.75
C GLY A 28 -3.01 -19.54 -1.04
N LEU A 29 -2.88 -18.21 -1.00
CA LEU A 29 -1.93 -17.53 -0.12
C LEU A 29 -2.54 -17.27 1.26
N ASP A 30 -1.77 -17.56 2.31
CA ASP A 30 -2.12 -17.14 3.67
C ASP A 30 -1.63 -15.70 3.96
N ALA A 31 -2.17 -15.12 5.04
CA ALA A 31 -1.85 -13.77 5.47
C ALA A 31 -0.37 -13.55 5.83
N ALA A 32 0.28 -14.57 6.40
CA ALA A 32 1.69 -14.49 6.78
C ALA A 32 2.57 -14.43 5.51
N SER A 33 2.21 -15.18 4.48
CA SER A 33 2.91 -15.23 3.20
C SER A 33 2.85 -13.89 2.49
N ILE A 34 1.68 -13.25 2.40
CA ILE A 34 1.58 -11.92 1.78
C ILE A 34 2.31 -10.85 2.61
N TYR A 35 2.25 -10.93 3.94
CA TYR A 35 3.04 -10.06 4.84
C TYR A 35 4.54 -10.18 4.57
N HIS A 36 5.05 -11.41 4.49
CA HIS A 36 6.45 -11.66 4.18
C HIS A 36 6.84 -11.18 2.78
N SER A 37 5.98 -11.35 1.77
CA SER A 37 6.19 -10.84 0.42
C SER A 37 6.26 -9.31 0.39
N ILE A 38 5.33 -8.61 1.04
CA ILE A 38 5.34 -7.13 1.12
C ILE A 38 6.60 -6.63 1.82
N LYS A 39 6.93 -7.20 2.98
CA LYS A 39 8.14 -6.83 3.72
C LYS A 39 9.42 -7.12 2.94
N GLY A 40 9.49 -8.27 2.27
CA GLY A 40 10.59 -8.65 1.41
C GLY A 40 10.76 -7.72 0.22
N ALA A 41 9.65 -7.35 -0.44
CA ALA A 41 9.65 -6.36 -1.52
C ALA A 41 10.18 -5.01 -1.04
N ILE A 42 9.71 -4.49 0.09
CA ILE A 42 10.19 -3.23 0.68
C ILE A 42 11.69 -3.30 1.01
N LYS A 43 12.14 -4.42 1.60
CA LYS A 43 13.54 -4.66 1.93
C LYS A 43 14.44 -4.68 0.69
N ASN A 44 13.97 -5.20 -0.44
CA ASN A 44 14.73 -5.21 -1.70
C ASN A 44 15.03 -3.80 -2.25
N TYR A 45 14.27 -2.78 -1.82
CA TYR A 45 14.55 -1.37 -2.12
C TYR A 45 15.49 -0.72 -1.08
N GLY A 46 15.99 -1.49 -0.11
CA GLY A 46 16.93 -1.06 0.93
C GLY A 46 16.27 -0.41 2.13
N CYS A 47 14.97 -0.61 2.33
CA CYS A 47 14.23 -0.15 3.51
C CYS A 47 14.21 -1.26 4.55
N ASP A 48 15.14 -1.20 5.51
CA ASP A 48 15.33 -2.22 6.55
C ASP A 48 14.62 -1.89 7.88
N GLU A 49 14.04 -0.70 7.98
CA GLU A 49 13.31 -0.23 9.16
C GLU A 49 11.94 -0.93 9.34
N GLU A 50 11.22 -0.53 10.38
CA GLU A 50 9.88 -1.03 10.70
C GLU A 50 8.89 -0.85 9.52
N VAL A 51 8.14 -1.92 9.24
CA VAL A 51 7.08 -1.95 8.23
C VAL A 51 5.74 -2.16 8.92
N CYS A 52 4.83 -1.21 8.76
CA CYS A 52 3.42 -1.31 9.12
C CYS A 52 2.60 -1.66 7.88
N ILE A 53 1.56 -2.47 8.03
CA ILE A 53 0.61 -2.78 6.96
C ILE A 53 -0.81 -2.60 7.50
N GLN A 54 -1.56 -1.67 6.90
CA GLN A 54 -2.97 -1.42 7.16
C GLN A 54 -3.78 -1.80 5.91
N ALA A 55 -4.67 -2.77 6.06
CA ALA A 55 -5.47 -3.36 5.00
C ALA A 55 -6.95 -3.02 5.18
N TYR A 56 -7.59 -2.54 4.13
CA TYR A 56 -8.98 -2.10 4.09
C TYR A 56 -9.78 -3.14 3.31
N VAL A 57 -10.78 -3.74 3.96
CA VAL A 57 -11.49 -4.89 3.40
C VAL A 57 -13.01 -4.76 3.59
N GLY A 58 -13.79 -5.30 2.65
CA GLY A 58 -15.22 -5.46 2.82
C GLY A 58 -15.59 -6.48 3.91
N ASN A 59 -16.77 -6.30 4.50
CA ASN A 59 -17.35 -7.28 5.42
C ASN A 59 -17.61 -8.61 4.70
N ASN A 60 -17.37 -9.70 5.40
CA ASN A 60 -17.46 -11.09 4.92
C ASN A 60 -16.42 -11.48 3.84
N THR A 61 -15.39 -10.67 3.59
CA THR A 61 -14.33 -11.05 2.63
C THR A 61 -13.39 -12.11 3.22
N PHE A 62 -13.13 -12.07 4.53
CA PHE A 62 -12.29 -13.04 5.23
C PHE A 62 -12.98 -13.56 6.49
N SER A 63 -12.59 -14.76 6.94
CA SER A 63 -13.06 -15.31 8.22
C SER A 63 -12.40 -14.59 9.40
N ASP A 64 -13.06 -14.59 10.56
CA ASP A 64 -12.48 -14.04 11.81
C ASP A 64 -11.15 -14.71 12.18
N GLU A 65 -11.01 -16.02 11.87
CA GLU A 65 -9.77 -16.74 12.06
C GLU A 65 -8.65 -16.18 11.18
N PHE A 66 -8.93 -15.92 9.90
CA PHE A 66 -7.96 -15.31 9.00
C PHE A 66 -7.55 -13.91 9.47
N LEU A 67 -8.52 -13.07 9.86
CA LEU A 67 -8.23 -11.72 10.36
C LEU A 67 -7.35 -11.78 11.62
N ARG A 68 -7.63 -12.71 12.54
CA ARG A 68 -6.80 -12.90 13.76
C ARG A 68 -5.39 -13.36 13.42
N GLN A 69 -5.24 -14.39 12.58
CA GLN A 69 -3.92 -14.87 12.14
C GLN A 69 -3.11 -13.77 11.45
N SER A 70 -3.79 -12.93 10.66
CA SER A 70 -3.14 -11.80 9.99
C SER A 70 -2.69 -10.73 10.97
N SER A 71 -3.50 -10.43 11.99
CA SER A 71 -3.13 -9.49 13.05
C SER A 71 -1.93 -10.01 13.85
N ASP A 72 -1.86 -11.31 14.14
CA ASP A 72 -0.71 -11.94 14.80
C ASP A 72 0.56 -11.86 13.93
N ALA A 73 0.40 -11.85 12.60
CA ALA A 73 1.49 -11.66 11.63
C ALA A 73 1.90 -10.18 11.45
N GLY A 74 1.15 -9.23 12.02
CA GLY A 74 1.45 -7.80 11.96
C GLY A 74 0.74 -7.02 10.86
N VAL A 75 -0.36 -7.55 10.30
CA VAL A 75 -1.26 -6.82 9.39
C VAL A 75 -2.49 -6.35 10.15
N ILE A 76 -2.74 -5.05 10.14
CA ILE A 76 -3.92 -4.45 10.76
C ILE A 76 -5.02 -4.40 9.71
N PHE A 77 -6.16 -5.05 9.98
CA PHE A 77 -7.33 -5.04 9.08
C PHE A 77 -8.40 -4.08 9.59
N GLU A 78 -8.84 -3.18 8.72
CA GLU A 78 -10.03 -2.36 8.90
C GLU A 78 -11.18 -2.91 8.05
N VAL A 79 -12.26 -3.34 8.71
CA VAL A 79 -13.40 -4.02 8.07
C VAL A 79 -14.54 -3.03 7.83
N PHE A 80 -14.96 -2.91 6.56
CA PHE A 80 -16.02 -2.01 6.11
C PHE A 80 -17.26 -2.79 5.71
N THR A 81 -18.43 -2.46 6.28
CA THR A 81 -19.69 -3.11 5.89
C THR A 81 -20.06 -2.79 4.44
N ARG A 82 -20.22 -3.85 3.62
CA ARG A 82 -20.60 -3.76 2.19
C ARG A 82 -22.01 -3.20 1.94
N ASP A 83 -22.82 -3.02 3.00
CA ASP A 83 -24.23 -2.65 2.92
C ASP A 83 -24.48 -1.21 2.47
N PHE A 84 -23.43 -0.40 2.31
CA PHE A 84 -23.54 0.95 1.79
C PHE A 84 -23.12 1.03 0.32
N VAL A 85 -24.00 1.60 -0.51
CA VAL A 85 -23.69 2.17 -1.83
C VAL A 85 -22.68 3.31 -1.61
N GLY A 86 -21.40 2.97 -1.45
CA GLY A 86 -20.38 3.89 -0.95
C GLY A 86 -19.12 3.22 -0.37
N GLY A 87 -19.09 1.88 -0.24
CA GLY A 87 -17.97 1.18 0.38
C GLY A 87 -16.57 1.55 -0.16
N GLN A 88 -16.41 1.81 -1.46
CA GLN A 88 -15.13 2.23 -2.02
C GLN A 88 -14.76 3.69 -1.65
N TYR A 89 -15.74 4.60 -1.68
CA TYR A 89 -15.51 6.00 -1.28
C TYR A 89 -15.10 6.10 0.19
N GLU A 90 -15.80 5.38 1.07
CA GLU A 90 -15.48 5.34 2.50
C GLU A 90 -14.09 4.73 2.75
N ARG A 91 -13.74 3.63 2.08
CA ARG A 91 -12.39 3.05 2.17
C ARG A 91 -11.31 4.04 1.72
N HIS A 92 -11.49 4.72 0.58
CA HIS A 92 -10.52 5.71 0.11
C HIS A 92 -10.37 6.89 1.07
N ARG A 93 -11.47 7.35 1.68
CA ARG A 93 -11.45 8.41 2.68
C ARG A 93 -10.74 7.97 3.96
N SER A 94 -10.94 6.74 4.43
CA SER A 94 -10.20 6.18 5.56
C SER A 94 -8.72 6.05 5.25
N ILE A 95 -8.35 5.47 4.10
CA ILE A 95 -6.96 5.41 3.63
C ILE A 95 -6.31 6.80 3.68
N TYR A 96 -6.99 7.83 3.19
CA TYR A 96 -6.46 9.20 3.26
C TYR A 96 -6.27 9.68 4.71
N GLY A 97 -7.28 9.49 5.56
CA GLY A 97 -7.22 9.87 6.98
C GLY A 97 -6.06 9.22 7.71
N ASP A 98 -5.88 7.92 7.51
CA ASP A 98 -4.84 7.14 8.19
C ASP A 98 -3.45 7.42 7.63
N VAL A 99 -3.33 7.68 6.32
CA VAL A 99 -2.08 8.19 5.72
C VAL A 99 -1.68 9.52 6.37
N MET A 100 -2.62 10.46 6.53
CA MET A 100 -2.33 11.75 7.17
C MET A 100 -2.00 11.60 8.65
N LEU A 101 -2.70 10.73 9.37
CA LEU A 101 -2.43 10.48 10.79
C LEU A 101 -1.06 9.81 10.99
N TRP A 102 -0.78 8.75 10.24
CA TRP A 102 0.47 8.01 10.35
C TRP A 102 1.68 8.88 10.02
N THR A 103 1.58 9.75 9.01
CA THR A 103 2.67 10.69 8.67
C THR A 103 2.88 11.76 9.74
N LEU A 104 1.85 12.13 10.51
CA LEU A 104 2.03 13.02 11.66
C LEU A 104 2.81 12.34 12.79
N GLU A 105 2.58 11.05 13.00
CA GLU A 105 3.25 10.24 14.03
C GLU A 105 4.66 9.78 13.61
N ASN A 106 4.90 9.67 12.31
CA ASN A 106 6.14 9.17 11.73
C ASN A 106 6.69 10.20 10.73
N PRO A 107 7.34 11.28 11.23
CA PRO A 107 7.87 12.33 10.37
C PRO A 107 8.94 11.81 9.40
N THR A 108 9.24 12.63 8.39
CA THR A 108 10.37 12.38 7.47
C THR A 108 11.70 12.24 8.24
N PRO A 109 12.59 11.30 7.85
CA PRO A 109 12.47 10.41 6.69
C PRO A 109 11.59 9.19 6.97
N SER A 110 10.51 9.02 6.18
CA SER A 110 9.58 7.88 6.26
C SER A 110 8.92 7.64 4.89
N ASN A 111 8.36 6.46 4.69
CA ASN A 111 7.78 6.03 3.42
C ASN A 111 6.31 5.66 3.56
N VAL A 112 5.52 6.04 2.56
CA VAL A 112 4.11 5.70 2.42
C VAL A 112 3.91 4.95 1.11
N ILE A 113 3.28 3.79 1.19
CA ILE A 113 2.89 3.00 0.03
C ILE A 113 1.37 2.86 0.05
N VAL A 114 0.71 3.30 -1.01
CA VAL A 114 -0.75 3.20 -1.17
C VAL A 114 -1.06 2.21 -2.30
N ILE A 115 -1.70 1.10 -1.95
CA ILE A 115 -2.14 0.06 -2.87
C ILE A 115 -3.67 0.15 -2.98
N ALA A 116 -4.16 1.08 -3.80
CA ALA A 116 -5.58 1.32 -4.02
C ALA A 116 -5.80 1.94 -5.41
N LYS A 117 -6.96 1.71 -6.03
CA LYS A 117 -7.37 2.32 -7.31
C LYS A 117 -8.10 3.63 -7.00
N LEU A 118 -7.36 4.61 -6.48
CA LEU A 118 -7.91 5.91 -6.09
C LEU A 118 -8.62 6.57 -7.28
N PHE A 119 -9.94 6.69 -7.23
CA PHE A 119 -10.73 7.34 -8.28
C PHE A 119 -10.94 8.84 -8.06
N ASP A 120 -10.61 9.33 -6.86
CA ASP A 120 -10.70 10.73 -6.49
C ASP A 120 -9.34 11.41 -6.76
N ASP A 121 -9.30 12.25 -7.80
CA ASP A 121 -8.11 12.96 -8.23
C ASP A 121 -7.58 13.92 -7.15
N ASP A 122 -8.45 14.51 -6.31
CA ASP A 122 -8.05 15.43 -5.24
C ASP A 122 -7.36 14.68 -4.10
N LEU A 123 -7.86 13.49 -3.77
CA LEU A 123 -7.29 12.62 -2.74
C LEU A 123 -5.92 12.09 -3.18
N ALA A 124 -5.81 11.61 -4.42
CA ALA A 124 -4.54 11.18 -5.01
C ALA A 124 -3.52 12.33 -5.08
N THR A 125 -3.97 13.54 -5.43
CA THR A 125 -3.13 14.75 -5.46
C THR A 125 -2.64 15.12 -4.07
N SER A 126 -3.52 15.06 -3.06
CA SER A 126 -3.17 15.35 -1.66
C SER A 126 -2.09 14.39 -1.14
N ILE A 127 -2.19 13.09 -1.44
CA ILE A 127 -1.16 12.11 -1.06
C ILE A 127 0.18 12.40 -1.78
N ARG A 128 0.14 12.86 -3.04
CA ARG A 128 1.35 13.28 -3.77
C ARG A 128 2.04 14.51 -3.17
N PHE A 129 1.34 15.34 -2.39
CA PHE A 129 2.00 16.42 -1.67
C PHE A 129 2.95 15.93 -0.57
N LEU A 130 2.77 14.70 -0.07
CA LEU A 130 3.71 14.10 0.87
C LEU A 130 5.11 13.97 0.27
N SER A 131 5.25 13.61 -1.01
CA SER A 131 6.58 13.50 -1.64
C SER A 131 7.15 14.85 -2.06
N THR A 132 6.31 15.76 -2.55
CA THR A 132 6.75 17.02 -3.15
C THR A 132 6.95 18.15 -2.15
N VAL A 133 6.13 18.21 -1.09
CA VAL A 133 6.15 19.27 -0.08
C VAL A 133 6.77 18.76 1.21
N TRP A 134 6.47 17.52 1.62
CA TRP A 134 6.87 17.00 2.93
C TRP A 134 7.99 15.94 2.86
N TYR A 135 8.55 15.72 1.67
CA TYR A 135 9.73 14.89 1.43
C TYR A 135 9.63 13.45 1.93
N TYR A 136 8.44 12.83 1.90
CA TYR A 136 8.27 11.39 2.11
C TYR A 136 8.63 10.59 0.85
N GLY A 137 9.04 9.33 1.03
CA GLY A 137 9.03 8.37 -0.07
C GLY A 137 7.61 7.91 -0.31
N VAL A 138 7.05 8.09 -1.52
CA VAL A 138 5.64 7.78 -1.81
C VAL A 138 5.51 6.88 -3.04
N LEU A 139 4.79 5.78 -2.88
CA LEU A 139 4.34 4.92 -3.98
C LEU A 139 2.80 4.85 -3.98
N ILE A 140 2.17 5.01 -5.14
CA ILE A 140 0.72 4.80 -5.32
C ILE A 140 0.54 3.80 -6.47
N SER A 141 -0.25 2.74 -6.27
CA SER A 141 -0.33 1.62 -7.21
C SER A 141 -0.91 2.02 -8.58
N GLN A 142 -2.09 2.65 -8.68
CA GLN A 142 -2.63 3.22 -9.93
C GLN A 142 -3.65 4.35 -9.73
N ALA A 143 -3.57 5.40 -10.56
CA ALA A 143 -4.64 6.38 -10.80
C ALA A 143 -5.45 5.98 -12.06
N PRO A 144 -6.73 6.36 -12.22
CA PRO A 144 -7.64 5.78 -13.20
C PRO A 144 -7.40 6.20 -14.67
N LYS A 145 -6.31 6.91 -14.96
CA LYS A 145 -5.96 7.35 -16.32
C LYS A 145 -4.56 6.90 -16.70
N PRO A 146 -4.37 6.19 -17.84
CA PRO A 146 -3.07 5.78 -18.34
C PRO A 146 -2.23 6.92 -18.94
N GLU A 147 -2.63 8.19 -18.76
CA GLU A 147 -1.92 9.33 -19.35
C GLU A 147 -0.87 9.99 -18.43
N TRP A 148 -0.63 9.46 -17.22
CA TRP A 148 0.20 10.15 -16.25
C TRP A 148 1.36 9.27 -15.77
N GLU A 149 2.52 9.62 -16.33
CA GLU A 149 3.89 9.16 -16.10
C GLU A 149 4.11 8.46 -14.75
N PHE A 150 4.08 7.13 -14.76
CA PHE A 150 4.88 6.37 -13.80
C PHE A 150 6.36 6.50 -14.19
N PRO A 151 7.31 6.48 -13.24
CA PRO A 151 8.66 6.09 -13.59
C PRO A 151 8.61 4.68 -14.19
N LEU A 152 8.81 4.58 -15.51
CA LEU A 152 8.90 3.32 -16.24
C LEU A 152 9.94 2.43 -15.55
N GLY A 153 9.48 1.33 -14.93
CA GLY A 153 10.34 0.20 -14.54
C GLY A 153 10.34 -0.21 -13.07
N SER A 154 9.75 0.54 -12.13
CA SER A 154 9.84 0.23 -10.68
C SER A 154 8.51 -0.12 -10.00
N ALA A 155 7.38 0.47 -10.41
CA ALA A 155 6.08 0.17 -9.81
C ALA A 155 5.48 -1.18 -10.25
N PRO A 156 5.56 -1.59 -11.54
CA PRO A 156 5.06 -2.91 -11.95
C PRO A 156 5.83 -4.06 -11.33
N SER A 157 7.16 -3.94 -11.18
CA SER A 157 8.01 -4.97 -10.57
C SER A 157 7.83 -5.08 -9.06
N PHE A 158 7.57 -3.96 -8.36
CA PHE A 158 7.22 -3.98 -6.94
C PHE A 158 5.89 -4.73 -6.71
N LEU A 159 4.83 -4.35 -7.42
CA LEU A 159 3.53 -5.02 -7.27
C LEU A 159 3.60 -6.50 -7.72
N ALA A 160 4.29 -6.80 -8.83
CA ALA A 160 4.56 -8.17 -9.25
C ALA A 160 5.30 -8.96 -8.16
N SER A 161 6.31 -8.37 -7.51
CA SER A 161 7.03 -9.05 -6.42
C SER A 161 6.15 -9.37 -5.20
N ILE A 162 5.08 -8.60 -4.99
CA ILE A 162 4.11 -8.84 -3.92
C ILE A 162 3.13 -9.97 -4.29
N PHE A 163 2.59 -9.92 -5.51
CA PHE A 163 1.44 -10.76 -5.89
C PHE A 163 1.78 -11.99 -6.75
N ASP A 164 2.96 -12.05 -7.39
CA ASP A 164 3.37 -13.18 -8.25
C ASP A 164 4.13 -14.28 -7.49
N GLY A 165 4.16 -14.22 -6.16
CA GLY A 165 4.77 -15.27 -5.33
C GLY A 165 6.26 -15.46 -5.62
N GLY A 166 7.05 -14.39 -5.48
CA GLY A 166 8.50 -14.49 -5.23
C GLY A 166 9.29 -15.43 -6.16
N ASN A 167 9.05 -15.44 -7.46
CA ASN A 167 9.97 -16.05 -8.42
C ASN A 167 10.78 -14.97 -9.13
N ILE A 168 11.71 -14.36 -8.40
CA ILE A 168 12.85 -13.67 -9.02
C ILE A 168 13.93 -14.72 -9.21
N SER A 169 13.73 -15.61 -10.19
CA SER A 169 14.85 -16.39 -10.73
C SER A 169 15.76 -15.41 -11.47
N GLY A 170 16.95 -15.21 -10.93
CA GLY A 170 17.96 -14.36 -11.53
C GLY A 170 18.33 -14.80 -12.94
N SER A 171 18.64 -13.80 -13.76
CA SER A 171 19.52 -13.90 -14.93
C SER A 171 20.09 -12.52 -15.21
#